data_AF-A0A918DBF0-F1
#
_entry.id   AF-A0A918DBF0-F1
#
_cell.length_a   1.000
_cell.length_b   1.000
_cell.length_c   1.000
_cell.angle_alpha   90.00
_cell.angle_beta   90.00
_cell.angle_gamma   90.00
#
_symmetry.space_group_name_H-M   'P 1'
#
loop_
_entity.id
_entity.type
_entity.pdbx_description
1 polymer ?
#
loop_
_entity_poly.entity_id
_entity_poly.type
_entity_poly.pdbx_seq_one_letter_code
_entity_poly.pdbx_strand_id
1 'polypeptide(L)'
;MIAIATPSGTARAVPSEADATGSVRYSLTDAASGTVHITATNSPARWDQFDAVRASLGSASAVRGLPTEPLVPIRGRAYQGSRVRVLAHSADLPWGCQEPVSLVDTDDRPAPPQASQTLTAILRACAGDYAARSDFARLQRAARRHDTPQLLKWLDAMTSYAEQARAR
;
A
#
# COMPACT_ATOMS: atom_id res chain seq x y z
N MET A 1 13.36 12.88 -0.76
CA MET A 1 13.56 12.23 0.55
C MET A 1 12.61 12.90 1.52
N ILE A 2 11.93 12.13 2.37
CA ILE A 2 11.04 12.63 3.42
C ILE A 2 11.51 12.15 4.79
N ALA A 3 11.41 13.02 5.79
CA ALA A 3 11.65 12.69 7.20
C ALA A 3 10.30 12.49 7.90
N ILE A 4 10.18 11.39 8.66
CA ILE A 4 8.92 10.93 9.23
C ILE A 4 9.13 10.78 10.74
N ALA A 5 8.54 11.68 11.52
CA ALA A 5 8.53 11.55 12.97
C ALA A 5 7.61 10.39 13.38
N THR A 6 8.13 9.43 14.14
CA THR A 6 7.36 8.27 14.61
C THR A 6 7.59 8.03 16.11
N PRO A 7 6.69 7.28 16.78
CA PRO A 7 6.90 6.86 18.17
C PRO A 7 8.17 6.02 18.39
N SER A 8 8.76 5.43 17.35
CA SER A 8 10.01 4.65 17.44
C SER A 8 11.26 5.48 17.13
N GLY A 9 11.12 6.77 16.79
CA GLY A 9 12.18 7.66 16.34
C GLY A 9 11.89 8.26 14.96
N THR A 10 12.81 9.04 14.43
CA THR A 10 12.66 9.57 13.06
C THR A 10 13.07 8.50 12.04
N ALA A 11 12.18 8.18 11.11
CA ALA A 11 12.50 7.38 9.94
C ALA A 11 12.73 8.30 8.74
N ARG A 12 13.61 7.90 7.82
CA ARG A 12 13.77 8.57 6.52
C ARG A 12 13.27 7.64 5.43
N ALA A 13 12.57 8.21 4.44
CA ALA A 13 12.16 7.48 3.25
C ALA A 13 12.69 8.17 2.00
N VAL A 14 13.35 7.39 1.13
CA VAL A 14 13.90 7.84 -0.13
C VAL A 14 13.11 7.20 -1.28
N PRO A 15 12.32 7.99 -2.04
CA PRO A 15 11.62 7.47 -3.20
C PRO A 15 12.62 7.16 -4.33
N SER A 16 12.33 6.09 -5.06
CA SER A 16 12.94 5.78 -6.35
C SER A 16 12.12 6.38 -7.50
N GLU A 17 12.60 6.17 -8.73
CA GLU A 17 11.77 6.41 -9.92
C GLU A 17 10.58 5.45 -9.97
N ALA A 18 9.49 5.91 -10.58
CA ALA A 18 8.33 5.06 -10.78
C ALA A 18 8.62 3.98 -11.82
N ASP A 19 8.13 2.76 -11.58
CA ASP A 19 8.21 1.68 -12.54
C ASP A 19 7.13 1.79 -13.64
N ALA A 20 7.12 0.83 -14.56
CA ALA A 20 6.17 0.80 -15.67
C ALA A 20 4.70 0.64 -15.24
N THR A 21 4.45 0.18 -14.01
CA THR A 21 3.10 0.08 -13.42
C THR A 21 2.68 1.35 -12.71
N GLY A 22 3.57 2.34 -12.59
CA GLY A 22 3.35 3.55 -11.81
C GLY A 22 3.66 3.39 -10.33
N SER A 23 4.15 2.23 -9.89
CA SER A 23 4.54 2.01 -8.51
C SER A 23 5.85 2.72 -8.19
N VAL A 24 5.95 3.30 -7.00
CA VAL A 24 7.16 3.93 -6.47
C VAL A 24 7.59 3.20 -5.22
N ARG A 25 8.86 2.78 -5.22
CA ARG A 25 9.52 2.17 -4.08
C ARG A 25 10.16 3.25 -3.20
N TYR A 26 9.91 3.19 -1.90
CA TYR A 26 10.52 4.02 -0.86
C TYR A 26 11.45 3.15 0.00
N SER A 27 12.74 3.45 -0.03
CA SER A 27 13.72 2.81 0.85
C SER A 27 13.75 3.53 2.20
N LEU A 28 13.60 2.78 3.29
CA LEU A 28 13.59 3.30 4.65
C LEU A 28 14.96 3.19 5.32
N THR A 29 15.32 4.21 6.09
CA THR A 29 16.48 4.19 6.99
C THR A 29 16.17 4.80 8.36
N ASP A 30 17.10 4.64 9.30
CA ASP A 30 17.05 5.12 10.69
C ASP A 30 16.10 4.31 11.59
N ALA A 31 15.02 4.92 12.11
CA ALA A 31 14.11 4.26 13.07
C ALA A 31 13.34 3.06 12.49
N ALA A 32 13.35 2.89 11.17
CA ALA A 32 12.87 1.73 10.44
C ALA A 32 13.79 1.49 9.23
N SER A 33 13.93 0.24 8.80
CA SER A 33 14.62 -0.09 7.55
C SER A 33 13.75 -0.99 6.67
N GLY A 34 14.18 -1.26 5.44
CA GLY A 34 13.41 -2.04 4.46
C GLY A 34 12.68 -1.15 3.46
N THR A 35 11.58 -1.67 2.91
CA THR A 35 10.93 -1.03 1.76
C THR A 35 9.43 -0.82 1.93
N VAL A 36 8.95 0.30 1.42
CA VAL A 36 7.52 0.57 1.21
C VAL A 36 7.24 0.76 -0.27
N HIS A 37 6.22 0.10 -0.79
CA HIS A 37 5.73 0.29 -2.15
C HIS A 37 4.46 1.10 -2.14
N ILE A 38 4.40 2.11 -2.99
CA ILE A 38 3.23 2.96 -3.15
C ILE A 38 2.77 2.91 -4.60
N THR A 39 1.51 2.59 -4.83
CA THR A 39 0.91 2.63 -6.17
C THR A 39 -0.49 3.25 -6.13
N ALA A 40 -0.90 3.87 -7.22
CA ALA A 40 -2.29 4.27 -7.38
C ALA A 40 -3.16 3.01 -7.56
N THR A 41 -4.37 3.01 -7.04
CA THR A 41 -5.28 1.86 -7.08
C THR A 41 -6.72 2.36 -7.20
N ASN A 42 -7.62 1.45 -7.54
CA ASN A 42 -9.06 1.69 -7.48
C ASN A 42 -9.56 1.94 -6.04
N SER A 43 -10.60 2.76 -5.89
CA SER A 43 -11.27 2.94 -4.62
C SER A 43 -12.02 1.67 -4.21
N PRO A 44 -11.96 1.28 -2.92
CA PRO A 44 -12.74 0.16 -2.40
C PRO A 44 -14.25 0.28 -2.63
N ALA A 45 -14.77 1.52 -2.69
CA ALA A 45 -16.18 1.77 -2.92
C ALA A 45 -16.55 1.88 -4.42
N ARG A 46 -15.55 2.11 -5.29
CA ARG A 46 -15.74 2.38 -6.72
C ARG A 46 -14.61 1.75 -7.52
N TRP A 47 -14.86 0.52 -7.94
CA TRP A 47 -13.86 -0.34 -8.58
C TRP A 47 -13.34 0.20 -9.92
N ASP A 48 -14.08 1.10 -10.57
CA ASP A 48 -13.76 1.76 -11.83
C ASP A 48 -12.97 3.07 -11.66
N GLN A 49 -12.84 3.59 -10.43
CA GLN A 49 -12.21 4.89 -10.14
C GLN A 49 -10.86 4.67 -9.46
N PHE A 50 -9.77 5.10 -10.12
CA PHE A 50 -8.38 5.00 -9.62
C PHE A 50 -8.00 6.17 -8.69
N ASP A 51 -8.89 6.57 -7.79
CA ASP A 51 -8.75 7.72 -6.90
C ASP A 51 -8.20 7.35 -5.50
N ALA A 52 -7.59 6.18 -5.37
CA ALA A 52 -6.94 5.74 -4.15
C ALA A 52 -5.45 5.42 -4.37
N VAL A 53 -4.72 5.34 -3.26
CA VAL A 53 -3.31 4.97 -3.23
C VAL A 53 -3.12 3.84 -2.24
N ARG A 54 -2.50 2.74 -2.68
CA ARG A 54 -2.12 1.63 -1.81
C ARG A 54 -0.67 1.81 -1.37
N ALA A 55 -0.43 1.74 -0.07
CA ALA A 55 0.88 1.70 0.54
C ALA A 55 1.11 0.33 1.18
N SER A 56 2.19 -0.34 0.83
CA SER A 56 2.46 -1.72 1.24
C SER A 56 3.88 -1.89 1.77
N LEU A 57 4.03 -2.64 2.87
CA LEU A 57 5.32 -3.00 3.46
C LEU A 57 5.91 -4.21 2.71
N GLY A 58 7.16 -4.10 2.24
CA GLY A 58 7.93 -5.22 1.66
C GLY A 58 7.42 -5.81 0.33
N SER A 59 6.26 -5.39 -0.19
CA SER A 59 5.71 -5.89 -1.45
C SER A 59 4.95 -4.82 -2.23
N ALA A 60 5.12 -4.79 -3.55
CA ALA A 60 4.29 -4.01 -4.47
C ALA A 60 2.84 -4.54 -4.55
N SER A 61 2.62 -5.81 -4.20
CA SER A 61 1.32 -6.46 -4.28
C SER A 61 1.06 -7.30 -3.03
N ALA A 62 0.37 -6.72 -2.05
CA ALA A 62 -0.10 -7.45 -0.87
C ALA A 62 -1.09 -8.60 -1.19
N VAL A 63 -1.52 -8.72 -2.45
CA VAL A 63 -2.53 -9.68 -2.92
C VAL A 63 -1.89 -10.87 -3.66
N ARG A 64 -0.65 -10.78 -4.13
CA ARG A 64 -0.07 -11.77 -5.09
C ARG A 64 1.05 -12.66 -4.53
N GLY A 65 1.30 -12.66 -3.22
CA GLY A 65 2.24 -13.60 -2.57
C GLY A 65 3.06 -12.98 -1.45
N LEU A 66 3.89 -13.79 -0.80
CA LEU A 66 4.86 -13.34 0.20
C LEU A 66 5.77 -12.23 -0.39
N PRO A 67 6.11 -11.21 0.40
CA PRO A 67 6.93 -10.10 -0.04
C PRO A 67 8.27 -10.59 -0.60
N THR A 68 8.57 -10.24 -1.85
CA THR A 68 9.85 -10.55 -2.51
C THR A 68 10.97 -9.62 -2.04
N GLU A 69 10.61 -8.49 -1.43
CA GLU A 69 11.54 -7.51 -0.89
C GLU A 69 11.55 -7.53 0.65
N PRO A 70 12.60 -6.97 1.28
CA PRO A 70 12.71 -7.00 2.73
C PRO A 70 11.51 -6.35 3.42
N LEU A 71 10.95 -7.09 4.37
CA LEU A 71 10.00 -6.59 5.34
C LEU A 71 10.57 -5.41 6.12
N VAL A 72 9.70 -4.64 6.77
CA VAL A 72 10.13 -3.46 7.53
C VAL A 72 10.38 -3.86 8.99
N PRO A 73 11.65 -3.95 9.45
CA PRO A 73 11.94 -4.19 10.84
C PRO A 73 11.78 -2.92 11.70
N ILE A 74 11.14 -3.10 12.86
CA ILE A 74 11.13 -2.14 13.97
C ILE A 74 11.60 -2.89 15.21
N ARG A 75 12.70 -2.40 15.82
CA ARG A 75 13.28 -3.01 17.03
C ARG A 75 13.50 -4.52 16.92
N GLY A 76 13.99 -4.97 15.77
CA GLY A 76 14.34 -6.38 15.52
C GLY A 76 13.19 -7.30 15.09
N ARG A 77 11.95 -6.79 14.97
CA ARG A 77 10.82 -7.55 14.41
C ARG A 77 10.42 -7.02 13.05
N ALA A 78 10.34 -7.90 12.06
CA ALA A 78 9.98 -7.61 10.68
C ALA A 78 8.47 -7.64 10.48
N TYR A 79 7.91 -6.63 9.81
CA TYR A 79 6.47 -6.48 9.63
C TYR A 79 6.05 -6.40 8.16
N GLN A 80 4.86 -6.93 7.88
CA GLN A 80 4.14 -6.85 6.61
C GLN A 80 2.74 -6.25 6.79
N GLY A 81 2.12 -5.87 5.66
CA GLY A 81 0.77 -5.35 5.61
C GLY A 81 0.66 -4.16 4.66
N SER A 82 -0.54 -3.63 4.50
CA SER A 82 -0.79 -2.51 3.59
C SER A 82 -1.91 -1.62 4.07
N ARG A 83 -1.99 -0.38 3.58
CA ARG A 83 -3.11 0.55 3.76
C ARG A 83 -3.53 1.15 2.44
N VAL A 84 -4.81 1.47 2.31
CA VAL A 84 -5.35 2.17 1.15
C VAL A 84 -5.81 3.55 1.57
N ARG A 85 -5.24 4.59 0.96
CA ARG A 85 -5.63 5.98 1.13
C ARG A 85 -6.58 6.42 0.02
N VAL A 86 -7.78 6.87 0.34
CA VAL A 86 -8.71 7.47 -0.64
C VAL A 86 -8.42 8.97 -0.74
N LEU A 87 -8.12 9.45 -1.94
CA LEU A 87 -7.58 10.81 -2.13
C LEU A 87 -8.63 11.92 -2.00
N ALA A 88 -9.91 11.60 -2.19
CA ALA A 88 -11.02 12.53 -1.96
C ALA A 88 -11.18 12.91 -0.47
N HIS A 89 -10.56 12.17 0.44
CA HIS A 89 -10.60 12.40 1.87
C HIS A 89 -9.24 12.89 2.39
N SER A 90 -9.26 13.76 3.41
CA SER A 90 -8.03 14.13 4.10
C SER A 90 -7.33 12.89 4.68
N ALA A 91 -6.00 12.86 4.59
CA ALA A 91 -5.17 11.79 5.16
C ALA A 91 -5.32 11.67 6.69
N ASP A 92 -5.78 12.74 7.35
CA ASP A 92 -5.95 12.81 8.80
C ASP A 92 -7.27 12.18 9.26
N LEU A 93 -8.21 11.96 8.33
CA LEU A 93 -9.49 11.34 8.65
C LEU A 93 -9.36 9.81 8.68
N PRO A 94 -10.06 9.12 9.60
CA PRO A 94 -10.12 7.65 9.61
C PRO A 94 -10.55 7.07 8.26
N TRP A 95 -11.48 7.72 7.57
CA TRP A 95 -11.97 7.33 6.24
C TRP A 95 -10.97 7.59 5.11
N GLY A 96 -9.99 8.48 5.35
CA GLY A 96 -8.94 8.79 4.39
C GLY A 96 -7.93 7.67 4.23
N CYS A 97 -7.81 6.76 5.20
CA CYS A 97 -7.00 5.55 5.11
C CYS A 97 -7.82 4.36 5.61
N GLN A 98 -8.33 3.53 4.71
CA GLN A 98 -8.99 2.30 5.09
C GLN A 98 -8.04 1.40 5.89
N GLU A 99 -8.62 0.70 6.87
CA GLU A 99 -7.86 -0.11 7.84
C GLU A 99 -6.87 -1.03 7.14
N PRO A 100 -5.69 -1.24 7.77
CA PRO A 100 -4.69 -2.06 7.15
C PRO A 100 -5.23 -3.47 6.89
N VAL A 101 -4.83 -4.07 5.76
CA VAL A 101 -4.69 -5.53 5.74
C VAL A 101 -3.64 -5.81 6.81
N SER A 102 -4.09 -6.42 7.92
CA SER A 102 -3.45 -6.47 9.24
C SER A 102 -1.93 -6.26 9.24
N LEU A 103 -1.45 -5.26 9.98
CA LEU A 103 -0.02 -5.07 10.23
C LEU A 103 0.46 -6.18 11.17
N VAL A 104 1.13 -7.17 10.62
CA VAL A 104 1.56 -8.37 11.33
C VAL A 104 3.04 -8.63 11.12
N ASP A 105 3.66 -9.36 12.05
CA ASP A 105 5.02 -9.86 11.86
C ASP A 105 5.06 -11.11 10.96
N THR A 106 6.25 -11.70 10.79
CA THR A 106 6.45 -12.93 10.00
C THR A 106 5.74 -14.16 10.55
N ASP A 107 5.32 -14.12 11.82
CA ASP A 107 4.60 -15.20 12.48
C ASP A 107 3.09 -14.89 12.58
N ASP A 108 2.60 -13.97 11.74
CA ASP A 108 1.22 -13.46 11.69
C ASP A 108 0.71 -12.85 13.01
N ARG A 109 1.62 -12.44 13.90
CA ARG A 109 1.24 -11.79 15.15
C ARG A 109 0.97 -10.31 14.92
N PRO A 110 -0.10 -9.74 15.48
CA PRO A 110 -0.38 -8.32 15.39
C PRO A 110 0.80 -7.48 15.87
N ALA A 111 1.09 -6.39 15.13
CA ALA A 111 2.09 -5.43 15.56
C ALA A 111 1.69 -4.82 16.92
N PRO A 112 2.61 -4.77 17.91
CA PRO A 112 2.34 -4.10 19.18
C PRO A 112 2.03 -2.61 18.93
N PRO A 113 1.32 -1.92 19.85
CA PRO A 113 0.78 -0.58 19.60
C PRO A 113 1.81 0.43 19.06
N GLN A 114 3.01 0.46 19.64
CA GLN A 114 4.07 1.36 19.19
C GLN A 114 4.55 1.06 17.77
N ALA A 115 4.75 -0.22 17.41
CA ALA A 115 5.16 -0.61 16.06
C ALA A 115 4.05 -0.33 15.05
N SER A 116 2.79 -0.64 15.40
CA SER A 116 1.63 -0.35 14.56
C SER A 116 1.49 1.16 14.26
N GLN A 117 1.69 2.01 15.26
CA GLN A 117 1.68 3.47 15.08
C GLN A 117 2.85 3.95 14.21
N THR A 118 4.06 3.42 14.42
CA THR A 118 5.23 3.74 13.60
C THR A 118 5.04 3.35 12.13
N LEU A 119 4.62 2.10 11.86
CA LEU A 119 4.34 1.62 10.50
C LEU A 119 3.22 2.43 9.85
N THR A 120 2.19 2.77 10.62
CA THR A 120 1.10 3.64 10.17
C THR A 120 1.59 5.02 9.73
N ALA A 121 2.43 5.67 10.55
CA ALA A 121 2.99 6.98 10.23
C ALA A 121 3.83 6.92 8.95
N ILE A 122 4.64 5.87 8.80
CA ILE A 122 5.46 5.63 7.61
C ILE A 122 4.58 5.46 6.35
N LEU A 123 3.60 4.56 6.40
CA LEU A 123 2.70 4.29 5.27
C LEU A 123 1.92 5.54 4.85
N ARG A 124 1.41 6.32 5.82
CA ARG A 124 0.69 7.57 5.57
C ARG A 124 1.60 8.63 4.93
N ALA A 125 2.80 8.82 5.46
CA ALA A 125 3.73 9.82 4.94
C ALA A 125 4.18 9.48 3.51
N CYS A 126 4.50 8.21 3.23
CA CYS A 126 4.88 7.78 1.88
C CYS A 126 3.71 7.89 0.89
N ALA A 127 2.49 7.54 1.30
CA ALA A 127 1.29 7.75 0.47
C ALA A 127 0.98 9.24 0.25
N GLY A 128 1.28 10.08 1.25
CA GLY A 128 1.26 11.54 1.18
C GLY A 128 2.17 12.08 0.09
N ASP A 129 3.44 11.75 0.19
CA ASP A 129 4.48 12.16 -0.75
C ASP A 129 4.17 11.70 -2.17
N TYR A 130 3.80 10.42 -2.36
CA TYR A 130 3.43 9.86 -3.66
C TYR A 130 2.26 10.61 -4.32
N ALA A 131 1.21 10.92 -3.56
CA ALA A 131 0.04 11.63 -4.06
C ALA A 131 0.34 13.11 -4.39
N ALA A 132 1.35 13.70 -3.74
CA ALA A 132 1.76 15.09 -3.97
C ALA A 132 2.74 15.26 -5.14
N ARG A 133 3.17 14.17 -5.78
CA ARG A 133 4.09 14.22 -6.92
C ARG A 133 3.49 15.00 -8.09
N SER A 134 4.32 15.79 -8.77
CA SER A 134 3.92 16.52 -9.98
C SER A 134 3.50 15.60 -11.14
N ASP A 135 4.02 14.37 -11.18
CA ASP A 135 3.69 13.37 -12.19
C ASP A 135 2.58 12.39 -11.76
N PHE A 136 1.88 12.65 -10.64
CA PHE A 136 0.89 11.73 -10.07
C PHE A 136 -0.19 11.29 -11.08
N ALA A 137 -0.71 12.22 -11.90
CA ALA A 137 -1.71 11.88 -12.93
C ALA A 137 -1.19 10.88 -13.98
N ARG A 138 0.11 10.89 -14.27
CA ARG A 138 0.75 9.91 -15.16
C ARG A 138 0.82 8.53 -14.48
N LEU A 139 1.21 8.50 -13.21
CA LEU A 139 1.30 7.27 -12.42
C LEU A 139 -0.07 6.60 -12.26
N GLN A 140 -1.11 7.40 -11.99
CA GLN A 140 -2.50 6.93 -11.92
C GLN A 140 -2.95 6.26 -13.23
N ARG A 141 -2.60 6.83 -14.38
CA ARG A 141 -2.91 6.22 -15.69
C ARG A 141 -2.12 4.93 -15.92
N ALA A 142 -0.85 4.87 -15.52
CA ALA A 142 -0.03 3.67 -15.63
C ALA A 142 -0.63 2.53 -14.79
N ALA A 143 -0.96 2.80 -13.53
CA ALA A 143 -1.60 1.84 -12.63
C ALA A 143 -2.94 1.36 -13.18
N ARG A 144 -3.78 2.29 -13.67
CA ARG A 144 -5.05 1.93 -14.32
C ARG A 144 -4.86 0.98 -15.50
N ARG A 145 -3.90 1.27 -16.38
CA ARG A 145 -3.59 0.39 -17.54
C ARG A 145 -3.11 -0.99 -17.11
N HIS A 146 -2.33 -1.05 -16.02
CA HIS A 146 -1.79 -2.29 -15.49
C HIS A 146 -2.85 -3.17 -14.80
N ASP A 147 -3.69 -2.56 -13.95
CA ASP A 147 -4.63 -3.28 -13.09
C ASP A 147 -5.96 -3.60 -13.77
N THR A 148 -6.46 -2.74 -14.67
CA THR A 148 -7.78 -2.93 -15.31
C THR A 148 -7.95 -4.32 -15.96
N PRO A 149 -6.99 -4.84 -16.75
CA PRO A 149 -7.13 -6.18 -17.34
C PRO A 149 -7.23 -7.30 -16.29
N GLN A 150 -6.57 -7.14 -15.14
CA GLN A 150 -6.57 -8.13 -14.06
C GLN A 150 -7.93 -8.10 -13.34
N LEU A 151 -8.48 -6.91 -13.14
CA LEU A 151 -9.80 -6.70 -12.54
C LEU A 151 -10.91 -7.29 -13.42
N LEU A 152 -10.84 -7.10 -14.73
CA LEU A 152 -11.79 -7.71 -15.68
C LEU A 152 -11.73 -9.24 -15.62
N LYS A 153 -10.53 -9.84 -15.64
CA LYS A 153 -10.38 -11.29 -15.48
C LYS A 153 -10.97 -11.82 -14.18
N TRP A 154 -10.79 -11.08 -13.08
CA TRP A 154 -11.35 -11.45 -11.78
C TRP A 154 -12.89 -11.37 -11.79
N LEU A 155 -13.48 -10.32 -12.36
CA LEU A 155 -14.93 -10.18 -12.50
C LEU A 155 -15.52 -11.32 -13.35
N ASP A 156 -14.91 -11.65 -14.48
CA ASP A 156 -15.36 -12.75 -15.34
C ASP A 156 -15.36 -14.10 -14.59
N ALA A 157 -14.32 -14.34 -13.78
CA ALA A 157 -14.22 -15.55 -12.95
C ALA A 157 -15.29 -15.59 -11.86
N MET A 158 -15.57 -14.46 -11.21
CA MET A 158 -16.62 -14.36 -10.19
C MET A 158 -18.02 -14.58 -10.77
N THR A 159 -18.30 -14.01 -11.95
CA THR A 159 -19.57 -14.25 -12.66
C THR A 159 -19.73 -15.72 -13.02
N SER A 160 -18.69 -16.32 -13.61
CA SER A 160 -18.69 -17.75 -13.97
C SER A 160 -18.94 -18.66 -12.76
N TYR A 161 -18.29 -18.36 -11.63
CA TYR A 161 -18.50 -19.10 -10.38
C TYR A 161 -19.94 -18.95 -9.86
N ALA A 162 -20.48 -17.74 -9.87
CA ALA A 162 -21.85 -17.48 -9.41
C ALA A 162 -22.90 -18.20 -10.26
N GLU A 163 -22.69 -18.29 -11.58
CA GLU A 163 -23.55 -19.06 -12.49
C GLU A 163 -23.49 -20.56 -12.21
N GLN A 164 -22.29 -21.12 -11.99
CA GLN A 164 -22.11 -22.53 -11.64
C GLN A 164 -22.72 -22.88 -10.27
N ALA A 165 -22.63 -21.96 -9.30
CA ALA A 165 -23.21 -22.15 -7.97
C ALA A 165 -24.75 -22.13 -7.99
N ARG A 166 -25.37 -21.42 -8.94
CA ARG A 166 -26.84 -21.40 -9.14
C ARG A 166 -27.38 -22.61 -9.90
N ALA A 167 -26.52 -23.33 -10.64
CA ALA A 167 -26.90 -24.53 -11.39
C ALA A 167 -26.78 -25.83 -10.55
N ARG A 168 -26.40 -25.73 -9.27
CA ARG A 168 -26.36 -26.81 -8.28
C ARG A 168 -27.50 -26.66 -7.29
#